data_AF-A0A9W4ETP2-F1
#
_entry.id   AF-A0A9W4ETP2-F1
#
_cell.length_a   1.000
_cell.length_b   1.000
_cell.length_c   1.000
_cell.angle_alpha   90.00
_cell.angle_beta   90.00
_cell.angle_gamma   90.00
#
_symmetry.space_group_name_H-M   'P 1'
#
loop_
_entity.id
_entity.type
_entity.pdbx_description
1 polymer ?
#
loop_
_entity_poly.entity_id
_entity_poly.type
_entity_poly.pdbx_seq_one_letter_code
_entity_poly.pdbx_strand_id
1 'polypeptide(L)'
;MLNVMQGNSEKIRKMLPSTIVFFFMVILFNALLTHRGRTTLFWLGDSRIKLEAIMFGIVMGLLLVAVMFTFASYNDIISSHKFLYLFSRISPKVALLTMITVRFVPLFIRRLKKITLVQKTKGVQVDSGSIIERVKNGMQLLQVLLICSLEDALQTADSMQARGFGVTKRTTYIRYRMERRDWYTLSYLIILFIAAIVCSNYRGGKLIIYPKVESILFQQYDGMMFVLFTLFISLPIMMEGREWIWWRMQK
;
A
#
# COMPACT_ATOMS: atom_id res chain seq x y z
N MET A 1 -14.51 5.73 -2.32
CA MET A 1 -15.83 5.11 -2.07
C MET A 1 -15.69 3.76 -1.38
N LEU A 2 -15.03 2.77 -1.99
CA LEU A 2 -14.75 1.44 -1.43
C LEU A 2 -14.25 1.46 0.04
N ASN A 3 -13.16 2.19 0.29
CA ASN A 3 -12.57 2.30 1.62
C ASN A 3 -13.46 3.04 2.65
N VAL A 4 -14.40 3.86 2.19
CA VAL A 4 -15.39 4.52 3.08
C VAL A 4 -16.45 3.50 3.51
N MET A 5 -16.86 2.62 2.59
CA MET A 5 -17.79 1.52 2.89
C MET A 5 -17.17 0.47 3.81
N GLN A 6 -15.86 0.22 3.69
CA GLN A 6 -15.11 -0.70 4.57
C GLN A 6 -14.78 -0.12 5.96
N GLY A 7 -15.34 1.04 6.33
CA GLY A 7 -15.15 1.66 7.65
C GLY A 7 -13.81 2.38 7.84
N ASN A 8 -13.02 2.56 6.78
CA ASN A 8 -11.70 3.20 6.83
C ASN A 8 -11.73 4.70 6.46
N SER A 9 -12.89 5.33 6.64
CA SER A 9 -13.16 6.73 6.29
C SER A 9 -12.27 7.72 7.05
N GLU A 10 -11.99 7.43 8.32
CA GLU A 10 -11.09 8.22 9.19
C GLU A 10 -9.66 8.31 8.63
N LYS A 11 -9.11 7.19 8.15
CA LYS A 11 -7.76 7.12 7.58
C LYS A 11 -7.67 7.91 6.28
N ILE A 12 -8.68 7.79 5.42
CA ILE A 12 -8.77 8.58 4.19
C ILE A 12 -8.90 10.06 4.48
N ARG A 13 -9.75 10.44 5.44
CA ARG A 13 -9.97 11.85 5.79
C ARG A 13 -8.69 12.51 6.27
N LYS A 14 -7.84 11.78 7.01
CA LYS A 14 -6.51 12.24 7.42
C LYS A 14 -5.51 12.32 6.27
N MET A 15 -5.60 11.43 5.28
CA MET A 15 -4.70 11.39 4.12
C MET A 15 -5.05 12.45 3.06
N LEU A 16 -6.34 12.76 2.89
CA LEU A 16 -6.88 13.66 1.87
C LEU A 16 -6.22 15.05 1.81
N PRO A 17 -6.01 15.79 2.93
CA PRO A 17 -5.35 17.10 2.86
C PRO A 17 -3.90 16.98 2.35
N SER A 18 -3.16 15.96 2.76
CA SER A 18 -1.79 15.72 2.28
C SER A 18 -1.76 15.39 0.79
N THR A 19 -2.71 14.56 0.31
CA THR A 19 -2.82 14.19 -1.10
C THR A 19 -3.19 15.39 -1.99
N ILE A 20 -4.06 16.29 -1.52
CA ILE A 20 -4.42 17.52 -2.24
C ILE A 20 -3.23 18.47 -2.34
N VAL A 21 -2.50 18.67 -1.25
CA VAL A 21 -1.28 19.50 -1.26
C VAL A 21 -0.26 18.94 -2.25
N PHE A 22 -0.06 17.62 -2.26
CA PHE A 22 0.83 16.95 -3.20
C PHE A 22 0.35 17.11 -4.66
N PHE A 23 -0.95 17.01 -4.94
CA PHE A 23 -1.52 17.22 -6.27
C PHE A 23 -1.22 18.63 -6.81
N PHE A 24 -1.45 19.68 -6.01
CA PHE A 24 -1.12 21.05 -6.41
C PHE A 24 0.38 21.27 -6.57
N MET A 25 1.20 20.64 -5.72
CA MET A 25 2.66 20.68 -5.86
C MET A 25 3.08 20.08 -7.20
N VAL A 26 2.54 18.92 -7.61
CA VAL A 26 2.85 18.31 -8.91
C VAL A 26 2.49 19.24 -10.07
N ILE A 27 1.32 19.89 -10.03
CA ILE A 27 0.92 20.86 -11.07
C ILE A 27 1.91 22.03 -11.12
N LEU A 28 2.24 22.62 -9.97
CA LEU A 28 3.14 23.76 -9.87
C LEU A 28 4.54 23.41 -10.42
N PHE A 29 5.11 22.29 -9.97
CA PHE A 29 6.41 21.83 -10.44
C PHE A 29 6.38 21.52 -11.94
N ASN A 30 5.32 20.88 -12.43
CA ASN A 30 5.22 20.56 -13.85
C ASN A 30 5.11 21.83 -14.72
N ALA A 31 4.33 22.82 -14.27
CA ALA A 31 4.16 24.10 -14.94
C ALA A 31 5.44 24.95 -14.94
N LEU A 32 6.24 24.90 -13.87
CA LEU A 32 7.51 25.63 -13.76
C LEU A 32 8.64 24.98 -14.56
N LEU A 33 8.75 23.65 -14.53
CA LEU A 33 9.86 22.91 -15.15
C LEU A 33 9.63 22.63 -16.64
N THR A 34 8.37 22.53 -17.08
CA THR A 34 8.07 22.12 -18.45
C THR A 34 7.83 23.32 -19.36
N HIS A 35 8.83 23.67 -20.15
CA HIS A 35 8.73 24.72 -21.17
C HIS A 35 8.28 24.21 -22.55
N ARG A 36 7.71 23.01 -22.64
CA ARG A 36 7.22 22.42 -23.91
C ARG A 36 5.74 22.79 -24.11
N GLY A 37 5.35 23.11 -25.34
CA GLY A 37 3.99 23.58 -25.68
C GLY A 37 3.99 24.79 -26.61
N ARG A 38 2.88 25.05 -27.30
CA ARG A 38 2.78 26.11 -28.32
C ARG A 38 2.02 27.34 -27.82
N THR A 39 1.20 27.19 -26.77
CA THR A 39 0.35 28.27 -26.25
C THR A 39 0.85 28.79 -24.90
N THR A 40 1.38 30.02 -24.88
CA THR A 40 1.84 30.71 -23.66
C THR A 40 0.69 31.46 -23.01
N LEU A 41 0.42 31.25 -21.71
CA LEU A 41 -0.61 32.00 -20.97
C LEU A 41 -0.04 33.19 -20.20
N PHE A 42 1.02 32.97 -19.43
CA PHE A 42 1.59 33.98 -18.53
C PHE A 42 3.11 33.99 -18.58
N TRP A 43 3.67 35.20 -18.44
CA TRP A 43 5.09 35.43 -18.25
C TRP A 43 5.36 35.56 -16.75
N LEU A 44 6.17 34.66 -16.20
CA LEU A 44 6.61 34.74 -14.80
C LEU A 44 8.15 34.87 -14.80
N GLY A 45 8.64 36.11 -14.80
CA GLY A 45 10.06 36.38 -14.97
C GLY A 45 10.59 35.86 -16.30
N ASP A 46 11.64 35.05 -16.27
CA ASP A 46 12.28 34.43 -17.44
C ASP A 46 11.59 33.11 -17.90
N SER A 47 10.62 32.63 -17.11
CA SER A 47 9.92 31.37 -17.34
C SER A 47 8.54 31.59 -17.97
N ARG A 48 8.34 30.98 -19.15
CA ARG A 48 7.06 30.97 -19.87
C ARG A 48 6.19 29.81 -19.39
N ILE A 49 5.05 30.12 -18.76
CA ILE A 49 4.08 29.12 -18.32
C ILE A 49 3.12 28.83 -19.48
N LYS A 50 3.04 27.55 -19.87
CA LYS A 50 2.28 27.09 -21.05
C LYS A 50 1.04 26.28 -20.64
N LEU A 51 -0.03 26.34 -21.46
CA LEU A 51 -1.27 25.61 -21.19
C LEU A 51 -1.05 24.10 -21.15
N GLU A 52 -0.23 23.60 -22.08
CA GLU A 52 0.04 22.18 -22.24
C GLU A 52 0.77 21.61 -21.01
N ALA A 53 1.65 22.40 -20.39
CA ALA A 53 2.34 22.04 -19.16
C ALA A 53 1.39 21.94 -17.97
N ILE A 54 0.43 22.86 -17.85
CA ILE A 54 -0.57 22.81 -16.78
C ILE A 54 -1.50 21.60 -16.96
N MET A 55 -2.01 21.36 -18.18
CA MET A 55 -2.87 20.21 -18.46
C MET A 55 -2.15 18.88 -18.21
N PHE A 56 -0.90 18.77 -18.63
CA PHE A 56 -0.08 17.59 -18.34
C PHE A 56 0.15 17.42 -16.84
N GLY A 57 0.44 18.51 -16.12
CA GLY A 57 0.55 18.52 -14.66
C GLY A 57 -0.73 18.03 -13.97
N ILE A 58 -1.91 18.42 -14.45
CA ILE A 58 -3.20 17.96 -13.92
C ILE A 58 -3.39 16.46 -14.16
N VAL A 59 -3.16 15.98 -15.39
CA VAL A 59 -3.31 14.55 -15.74
C VAL A 59 -2.32 13.69 -14.92
N MET A 60 -1.06 14.11 -14.83
CA MET A 60 -0.05 13.40 -14.03
C MET A 60 -0.35 13.45 -12.53
N GLY A 61 -0.81 14.60 -12.03
CA GLY A 61 -1.25 14.73 -10.65
C GLY A 61 -2.38 13.76 -10.33
N LEU A 62 -3.42 13.68 -11.17
CA LEU A 62 -4.54 12.76 -10.98
C LEU A 62 -4.10 11.30 -11.02
N LEU A 63 -3.18 10.95 -11.93
CA LEU A 63 -2.62 9.60 -12.02
C LEU A 63 -1.86 9.21 -10.75
N LEU A 64 -1.00 10.09 -10.23
CA LEU A 64 -0.26 9.84 -8.98
C LEU A 64 -1.20 9.70 -7.79
N VAL A 65 -2.22 10.55 -7.69
CA VAL A 65 -3.25 10.47 -6.64
C VAL A 65 -3.98 9.12 -6.72
N ALA A 66 -4.38 8.67 -7.91
CA ALA A 66 -5.04 7.38 -8.10
C ALA A 66 -4.15 6.20 -7.67
N VAL A 67 -2.86 6.24 -8.00
CA VAL A 67 -1.87 5.24 -7.58
C VAL A 67 -1.72 5.23 -6.05
N MET A 68 -1.60 6.40 -5.40
CA MET A 68 -1.53 6.50 -3.94
C MET A 68 -2.75 5.89 -3.26
N PHE A 69 -3.96 6.17 -3.73
CA PHE A 69 -5.18 5.57 -3.19
C PHE A 69 -5.21 4.05 -3.39
N THR A 70 -4.72 3.55 -4.52
CA THR A 70 -4.62 2.10 -4.78
C THR A 70 -3.66 1.44 -3.80
N PHE A 71 -2.47 2.02 -3.57
CA PHE A 71 -1.50 1.52 -2.59
C PHE A 71 -2.01 1.62 -1.14
N ALA A 72 -2.75 2.68 -0.79
CA ALA A 72 -3.33 2.83 0.54
C ALA A 72 -4.37 1.73 0.81
N SER A 73 -5.22 1.43 -0.18
CA SER A 73 -6.22 0.36 -0.10
C SER A 73 -5.54 -1.02 -0.02
N TYR A 74 -4.49 -1.24 -0.81
CA TYR A 74 -3.70 -2.47 -0.78
C TYR A 74 -3.07 -2.74 0.59
N ASN A 75 -2.41 -1.73 1.18
CA ASN A 75 -1.78 -1.85 2.50
C ASN A 75 -2.77 -2.15 3.63
N ASP A 76 -4.03 -1.76 3.46
CA ASP A 76 -5.08 -2.01 4.45
C ASP A 76 -5.59 -3.45 4.40
N ILE A 77 -5.80 -3.96 3.19
CA ILE A 77 -6.34 -5.30 2.95
C ILE A 77 -5.29 -6.39 3.21
N ILE A 78 -4.04 -6.13 2.80
CA ILE A 78 -2.92 -7.06 2.95
C ILE A 78 -2.24 -6.86 4.30
N SER A 79 -2.69 -7.62 5.29
CA SER A 79 -1.97 -7.76 6.56
C SER A 79 -0.60 -8.43 6.37
N SER A 80 0.36 -8.12 7.24
CA SER A 80 1.69 -8.77 7.24
C SER A 80 1.60 -10.29 7.27
N HIS A 81 0.64 -10.87 8.00
CA HIS A 81 0.44 -12.32 8.06
C HIS A 81 -0.07 -12.93 6.73
N LYS A 82 -0.92 -12.21 5.98
CA LYS A 82 -1.37 -12.63 4.64
C LYS A 82 -0.23 -12.58 3.62
N PHE A 83 0.59 -11.53 3.67
CA PHE A 83 1.79 -11.42 2.82
C PHE A 83 2.73 -12.60 3.04
N LEU A 84 3.01 -12.94 4.31
CA LEU A 84 3.86 -14.09 4.65
C LEU A 84 3.30 -15.44 4.20
N TYR A 85 1.98 -15.60 4.21
CA TYR A 85 1.35 -16.80 3.66
C TYR A 85 1.65 -16.98 2.17
N LEU A 86 1.70 -15.89 1.39
CA LEU A 86 2.00 -15.97 -0.04
C LEU A 86 3.39 -16.58 -0.32
N PHE A 87 4.39 -16.21 0.50
CA PHE A 87 5.75 -16.74 0.40
C PHE A 87 5.91 -18.17 0.95
N SER A 88 4.94 -18.67 1.72
CA SER A 88 4.97 -20.03 2.28
C SER A 88 4.93 -21.13 1.23
N ARG A 89 4.40 -20.83 0.03
CA ARG A 89 4.36 -21.78 -1.10
C ARG A 89 5.74 -22.07 -1.68
N ILE A 90 6.67 -21.11 -1.63
CA ILE A 90 8.03 -21.27 -2.17
C ILE A 90 8.90 -22.03 -1.15
N SER A 91 8.88 -21.62 0.12
CA SER A 91 9.59 -22.33 1.20
C SER A 91 8.86 -22.19 2.54
N PRO A 92 8.24 -23.27 3.05
CA PRO A 92 7.53 -23.25 4.32
C PRO A 92 8.42 -22.92 5.53
N LYS A 93 9.72 -23.26 5.45
CA LYS A 93 10.68 -22.97 6.52
C LYS A 93 10.94 -21.46 6.64
N VAL A 94 11.13 -20.79 5.50
CA VAL A 94 11.36 -19.34 5.46
C VAL A 94 10.11 -18.60 5.91
N ALA A 95 8.93 -18.95 5.40
CA ALA A 95 7.69 -18.29 5.80
C ALA A 95 7.38 -18.44 7.30
N LEU A 96 7.70 -19.60 7.89
CA LEU A 96 7.59 -19.77 9.33
C LEU A 96 8.56 -18.85 10.07
N LEU A 97 9.84 -18.83 9.67
CA LEU A 97 10.84 -17.97 10.30
C LEU A 97 10.38 -16.52 10.27
N THR A 98 9.93 -16.04 9.10
CA THR A 98 9.44 -14.67 8.97
C THR A 98 8.18 -14.41 9.80
N MET A 99 7.26 -15.37 9.91
CA MET A 99 6.05 -15.24 10.75
C MET A 99 6.42 -15.12 12.23
N ILE A 100 7.39 -15.91 12.70
CA ILE A 100 7.93 -15.82 14.06
C ILE A 100 8.59 -14.45 14.26
N THR A 101 9.45 -14.01 13.33
CA THR A 101 10.13 -12.71 13.42
C THR A 101 9.16 -11.53 13.47
N VAL A 102 8.14 -11.51 12.60
CA VAL A 102 7.11 -10.44 12.61
C VAL A 102 6.33 -10.43 13.92
N ARG A 103 6.06 -11.60 14.51
CA ARG A 103 5.44 -11.71 15.84
C ARG A 103 6.36 -11.21 16.96
N PHE A 104 7.68 -11.37 16.83
CA PHE A 104 8.63 -10.93 17.85
C PHE A 104 8.79 -9.41 17.91
N VAL A 105 8.60 -8.66 16.81
CA VAL A 105 8.68 -7.19 16.82
C VAL A 105 7.81 -6.53 17.91
N PRO A 106 6.48 -6.78 17.99
CA PRO A 106 5.66 -6.18 19.04
C PRO A 106 6.00 -6.73 20.45
N LEU A 107 6.47 -7.98 20.55
CA LEU A 107 6.90 -8.57 21.83
C LEU A 107 8.16 -7.88 22.36
N PHE A 108 9.15 -7.65 21.50
CA PHE A 108 10.37 -6.90 21.85
C PHE A 108 10.07 -5.47 22.25
N ILE A 109 9.18 -4.76 21.55
CA ILE A 109 8.78 -3.40 21.95
C ILE A 109 8.15 -3.39 23.34
N ARG A 110 7.25 -4.33 23.64
CA ARG A 110 6.61 -4.45 24.96
C ARG A 110 7.63 -4.78 26.06
N ARG A 111 8.55 -5.71 25.79
CA ARG A 111 9.57 -6.13 26.74
C ARG A 111 10.60 -5.03 26.98
N LEU A 112 11.05 -4.35 25.93
CA LEU A 112 11.93 -3.19 26.03
C LEU A 112 11.30 -2.12 26.93
N LYS A 113 10.02 -1.77 26.74
CA LYS A 113 9.32 -0.80 27.61
C LYS A 113 9.33 -1.21 29.09
N LYS A 114 9.13 -2.49 29.40
CA LYS A 114 9.20 -3.00 30.77
C LYS A 114 10.62 -2.92 31.34
N ILE A 115 11.62 -3.36 30.57
CA ILE A 115 13.03 -3.31 30.98
C ILE A 115 13.45 -1.86 31.22
N THR A 116 13.08 -0.94 30.33
CA THR A 116 13.35 0.50 30.49
C THR A 116 12.72 1.03 31.79
N LEU A 117 11.50 0.63 32.15
CA LEU A 117 10.87 1.06 33.40
C LEU A 117 11.62 0.54 34.63
N VAL A 118 12.04 -0.73 34.63
CA VAL A 118 12.83 -1.34 35.73
C VAL A 118 14.24 -0.75 35.83
N GLN A 119 14.87 -0.40 34.71
CA GLN A 119 16.21 0.18 34.72
C GLN A 119 16.17 1.66 35.10
N LYS A 120 15.08 2.37 34.78
CA LYS A 120 14.82 3.73 35.29
C LYS A 120 14.75 3.77 36.82
N THR A 121 14.16 2.76 37.49
CA THR A 121 14.17 2.70 38.97
C THR A 121 15.56 2.45 39.56
N LYS A 122 16.49 1.88 38.76
CA LYS A 122 17.91 1.70 39.13
C LYS A 122 18.78 2.91 38.77
N GLY A 123 18.19 4.01 38.32
CA GLY A 123 18.90 5.24 37.93
C GLY A 123 19.47 5.23 36.51
N VAL A 124 19.24 4.19 35.71
CA VAL A 124 19.70 4.11 34.32
C VAL A 124 18.72 4.85 33.41
N GLN A 125 19.11 6.06 32.97
CA GLN A 125 18.30 6.92 32.13
C GLN A 125 18.91 7.06 30.73
N VAL A 126 18.10 6.90 29.69
CA VAL A 126 18.51 7.06 28.28
C VAL A 126 18.06 8.42 27.72
N ASP A 127 17.20 9.12 28.45
CA ASP A 127 16.57 10.36 28.03
C ASP A 127 17.38 11.60 28.46
N SER A 128 18.28 11.45 29.45
CA SER A 128 19.08 12.53 30.05
C SER A 128 20.57 12.18 30.05
N GLY A 129 21.44 13.20 30.08
CA GLY A 129 22.90 13.04 30.20
C GLY A 129 23.67 13.24 28.88
N SER A 130 24.96 12.98 28.94
CA SER A 130 25.86 13.10 27.77
C SER A 130 25.58 12.01 26.72
N ILE A 131 25.93 12.26 25.45
CA ILE A 131 25.71 11.26 24.37
C ILE A 131 26.37 9.92 24.71
N ILE A 132 27.58 9.95 25.30
CA ILE A 132 28.34 8.76 25.70
C ILE A 132 27.59 7.97 26.78
N GLU A 133 27.05 8.66 27.78
CA GLU A 133 26.27 8.06 28.86
C GLU A 133 24.97 7.44 28.34
N ARG A 134 24.27 8.14 27.43
CA ARG A 134 23.04 7.62 26.80
C ARG A 134 23.31 6.36 25.97
N VAL A 135 24.43 6.30 25.25
CA VAL A 135 24.85 5.12 24.50
C VAL A 135 25.17 3.96 25.45
N LYS A 136 25.93 4.21 26.53
CA LYS A 136 26.26 3.19 27.53
C LYS A 136 25.00 2.61 28.19
N ASN A 137 24.08 3.48 28.60
CA ASN A 137 22.80 3.08 29.21
C ASN A 137 21.91 2.34 28.19
N GLY A 138 21.90 2.78 26.93
CA GLY A 138 21.22 2.09 25.83
C GLY A 138 21.78 0.69 25.56
N MET A 139 23.11 0.53 25.57
CA MET A 139 23.76 -0.78 25.43
C MET A 139 23.40 -1.71 26.58
N GLN A 140 23.33 -1.22 27.82
CA GLN A 140 22.91 -2.02 28.96
C GLN A 140 21.46 -2.53 28.81
N LEU A 141 20.54 -1.68 28.33
CA LEU A 141 19.16 -2.11 28.02
C LEU A 141 19.12 -3.19 26.93
N LEU A 142 19.90 -3.00 25.86
CA LEU A 142 19.99 -3.98 24.78
C LEU A 142 20.57 -5.30 25.26
N GLN A 143 21.61 -5.28 26.10
CA GLN A 143 22.20 -6.49 26.67
C GLN A 143 21.16 -7.29 27.46
N VAL A 144 20.41 -6.64 28.36
CA VAL A 144 19.34 -7.30 29.13
C VAL A 144 18.25 -7.84 28.21
N LEU A 145 17.82 -7.05 27.23
CA LEU A 145 16.82 -7.47 26.26
C LEU A 145 17.28 -8.70 25.47
N LEU A 146 18.55 -8.74 25.02
CA LEU A 146 19.12 -9.85 24.27
C LEU A 146 19.17 -11.14 25.10
N ILE A 147 19.60 -11.07 26.36
CA ILE A 147 19.64 -12.23 27.27
C ILE A 147 18.23 -12.81 27.43
N CYS A 148 17.25 -11.98 27.78
CA CYS A 148 15.87 -12.43 27.94
C CYS A 148 15.25 -12.93 26.62
N SER A 149 15.68 -12.40 25.48
CA SER A 149 15.19 -12.83 24.16
C SER A 149 15.79 -14.17 23.73
N LEU A 150 17.05 -14.43 24.08
CA LEU A 150 17.72 -15.70 23.84
C LEU A 150 17.07 -16.81 24.68
N GLU A 151 16.76 -16.53 25.94
CA GLU A 151 16.04 -17.44 26.83
C GLU A 151 14.64 -17.79 26.28
N ASP A 152 13.86 -16.78 25.88
CA ASP A 152 12.55 -16.98 25.24
C ASP A 152 12.68 -17.83 23.94
N ALA A 153 13.73 -17.60 23.15
CA ALA A 153 13.96 -18.34 21.92
C ALA A 153 14.30 -19.80 22.17
N LEU A 154 15.14 -20.10 23.17
CA LEU A 154 15.47 -21.45 23.61
C LEU A 154 14.21 -22.17 24.14
N GLN A 155 13.46 -21.54 25.03
CA GLN A 155 12.21 -22.12 25.54
C GLN A 155 11.18 -22.38 24.43
N THR A 156 11.11 -21.49 23.43
CA THR A 156 10.26 -21.68 22.26
C THR A 156 10.74 -22.86 21.40
N ALA A 157 12.05 -23.01 21.21
CA ALA A 157 12.64 -24.12 20.47
C ALA A 157 12.35 -25.47 21.16
N ASP A 158 12.56 -25.55 22.48
CA ASP A 158 12.26 -26.74 23.27
C ASP A 158 10.77 -27.10 23.22
N SER A 159 9.89 -26.08 23.35
CA SER A 159 8.45 -26.29 23.21
C SER A 159 8.05 -26.77 21.82
N MET A 160 8.71 -26.27 20.76
CA MET A 160 8.48 -26.73 19.39
C MET A 160 8.95 -28.17 19.20
N GLN A 161 10.11 -28.54 19.74
CA GLN A 161 10.63 -29.91 19.69
C GLN A 161 9.71 -30.88 20.45
N ALA A 162 9.26 -30.52 21.66
CA ALA A 162 8.31 -31.30 22.44
C ALA A 162 6.97 -31.53 21.71
N ARG A 163 6.55 -30.59 20.86
CA ARG A 163 5.35 -30.72 20.00
C ARG A 163 5.60 -31.50 18.70
N GLY A 164 6.78 -32.09 18.51
CA GLY A 164 7.11 -32.90 17.32
C GLY A 164 7.41 -32.06 16.07
N PHE A 165 7.86 -30.82 16.23
CA PHE A 165 8.23 -29.97 15.10
C PHE A 165 9.39 -30.60 14.31
N GLY A 166 9.13 -30.96 13.05
CA GLY A 166 10.15 -31.53 12.15
C GLY A 166 10.14 -33.05 12.04
N VAL A 167 9.29 -33.75 12.80
CA VAL A 167 9.15 -35.22 12.73
C VAL A 167 8.37 -35.67 11.48
N THR A 168 7.36 -34.91 11.07
CA THR A 168 6.49 -35.25 9.93
C THR A 168 6.37 -34.10 8.92
N LYS A 169 5.89 -34.41 7.71
CA LYS A 169 5.63 -33.40 6.67
C LYS A 169 4.59 -32.40 7.19
N ARG A 170 4.94 -31.11 7.14
CA ARG A 170 4.09 -30.02 7.63
C ARG A 170 2.76 -29.93 6.86
N THR A 171 1.69 -29.68 7.61
CA THR A 171 0.40 -29.25 7.10
C THR A 171 0.17 -27.78 7.44
N THR A 172 -0.66 -27.09 6.65
CA THR A 172 -0.97 -25.67 6.83
C THR A 172 -2.37 -25.53 7.41
N TYR A 173 -2.50 -24.87 8.57
CA TYR A 173 -3.78 -24.69 9.28
C TYR A 173 -4.69 -23.67 8.57
N ILE A 174 -4.16 -22.49 8.23
CA ILE A 174 -4.91 -21.47 7.48
C ILE A 174 -4.79 -21.78 5.99
N ARG A 175 -5.84 -22.33 5.38
CA ARG A 175 -5.86 -22.64 3.96
C ARG A 175 -6.64 -21.57 3.21
N TYR A 176 -5.93 -20.62 2.59
CA TYR A 176 -6.57 -19.74 1.60
C TYR A 176 -6.82 -20.54 0.34
N ARG A 177 -8.09 -20.80 0.03
CA ARG A 177 -8.54 -21.48 -1.18
C ARG A 177 -9.26 -20.45 -2.04
N MET A 178 -8.88 -20.36 -3.31
CA MET A 178 -9.62 -19.54 -4.28
C MET A 178 -11.02 -20.11 -4.44
N GLU A 179 -12.03 -19.32 -4.12
CA GLU A 179 -13.42 -19.69 -4.34
C GLU A 179 -13.82 -19.48 -5.81
N ARG A 180 -14.96 -20.04 -6.23
CA ARG A 180 -15.49 -19.81 -7.59
C ARG A 180 -15.69 -18.32 -7.87
N ARG A 181 -16.14 -17.56 -6.85
CA ARG A 181 -16.29 -16.10 -6.92
C ARG A 181 -14.98 -15.40 -7.25
N ASP A 182 -13.88 -15.80 -6.60
CA ASP A 182 -12.56 -15.22 -6.83
C ASP A 182 -12.11 -15.48 -8.28
N TRP A 183 -12.33 -16.70 -8.77
CA TRP A 183 -12.05 -17.05 -10.16
C TRP A 183 -12.84 -16.23 -11.18
N TYR A 184 -14.15 -16.00 -10.95
CA TYR A 184 -14.96 -15.15 -11.82
C TYR A 184 -14.49 -13.69 -11.81
N THR A 185 -14.14 -13.14 -10.64
CA THR A 185 -13.62 -11.77 -10.56
C THR A 185 -12.27 -11.63 -11.24
N LEU A 186 -11.39 -12.63 -11.10
CA LEU A 186 -10.07 -12.65 -11.71
C LEU A 186 -10.16 -12.78 -13.23
N SER A 187 -11.01 -13.67 -13.75
CA SER A 187 -11.20 -13.81 -15.20
C SER A 187 -11.77 -12.53 -15.82
N TYR A 188 -12.76 -11.91 -15.18
CA TYR A 188 -13.33 -10.64 -15.62
C TYR A 188 -12.28 -9.51 -15.64
N LEU A 189 -11.43 -9.41 -14.62
CA LEU A 189 -10.32 -8.45 -14.58
C LEU A 189 -9.31 -8.68 -15.71
N ILE A 190 -8.95 -9.93 -15.99
CA ILE A 190 -8.02 -10.27 -17.08
C ILE A 190 -8.61 -9.91 -18.44
N ILE A 191 -9.90 -10.20 -18.66
CA ILE A 191 -10.59 -9.86 -19.91
C ILE A 191 -10.61 -8.35 -20.14
N LEU A 192 -10.96 -7.57 -19.11
CA LEU A 192 -10.92 -6.10 -19.20
C LEU A 192 -9.51 -5.57 -19.47
N PHE A 193 -8.50 -6.16 -18.83
CA PHE A 193 -7.11 -5.75 -19.02
C PHE A 193 -6.63 -6.02 -20.46
N ILE A 194 -6.91 -7.20 -21.00
CA ILE A 194 -6.60 -7.54 -22.39
C ILE A 194 -7.35 -6.62 -23.36
N ALA A 195 -8.64 -6.38 -23.13
CA ALA A 195 -9.45 -5.47 -23.96
C ALA A 195 -8.88 -4.04 -23.97
N ALA A 196 -8.44 -3.54 -22.82
CA ALA A 196 -7.81 -2.22 -22.71
C ALA A 196 -6.47 -2.14 -23.45
N ILE A 197 -5.64 -3.20 -23.39
CA ILE A 197 -4.39 -3.28 -24.15
C ILE A 197 -4.66 -3.27 -25.65
N VAL A 198 -5.61 -4.09 -26.12
CA VAL A 198 -5.98 -4.17 -27.52
C VAL A 198 -6.46 -2.80 -28.01
N CYS A 199 -7.36 -2.14 -27.27
CA CYS A 199 -7.87 -0.84 -27.64
C CYS A 199 -6.79 0.27 -27.66
N SER A 200 -5.82 0.21 -26.74
CA SER A 200 -4.66 1.12 -26.72
C SER A 200 -3.72 0.95 -27.93
N ASN A 201 -3.61 -0.26 -28.48
CA ASN A 201 -2.85 -0.51 -29.72
C ASN A 201 -3.51 0.16 -30.93
N TYR A 202 -4.83 0.22 -30.99
CA TYR A 202 -5.60 0.94 -32.02
C TYR A 202 -5.67 2.47 -31.82
N ARG A 203 -4.72 3.04 -31.07
CA ARG A 203 -4.67 4.47 -30.67
C ARG A 203 -5.85 4.95 -29.83
N GLY A 204 -6.73 4.07 -29.34
CA GLY A 204 -7.79 4.45 -28.40
C GLY A 204 -7.21 4.96 -27.07
N GLY A 205 -7.66 6.13 -26.63
CA GLY A 205 -7.36 6.70 -25.31
C GLY A 205 -5.96 7.31 -25.14
N LYS A 206 -5.20 7.53 -26.23
CA LYS A 206 -3.90 8.22 -26.15
C LYS A 206 -4.09 9.73 -26.28
N LEU A 207 -4.11 10.42 -25.14
CA LEU A 207 -4.13 11.88 -25.12
C LEU A 207 -2.71 12.42 -25.44
N ILE A 208 -2.49 12.87 -26.68
CA ILE A 208 -1.25 13.54 -27.08
C ILE A 208 -1.32 14.99 -26.60
N ILE A 209 -0.72 15.28 -25.45
CA ILE A 209 -0.73 16.63 -24.84
C ILE A 209 0.36 17.55 -25.45
N TYR A 210 1.46 16.97 -25.92
CA TYR A 210 2.57 17.70 -26.55
C TYR A 210 2.68 17.34 -28.03
N PRO A 211 2.93 18.30 -28.95
CA PRO A 211 3.21 19.73 -28.74
C PRO A 211 1.99 20.66 -28.78
N LYS A 212 0.81 20.18 -29.17
CA LYS A 212 -0.48 20.89 -29.12
C LYS A 212 -1.51 19.92 -28.58
N VAL A 213 -2.37 20.36 -27.66
CA VAL A 213 -3.50 19.56 -27.20
C VAL A 213 -4.36 19.22 -28.41
N GLU A 214 -4.43 17.95 -28.77
CA GLU A 214 -5.37 17.49 -29.80
C GLU A 214 -6.79 17.85 -29.36
N SER A 215 -7.58 18.35 -30.31
CA SER A 215 -9.02 18.52 -30.12
C SER A 215 -9.63 17.19 -29.69
N ILE A 216 -10.56 17.22 -28.74
CA ILE A 216 -11.32 16.05 -28.26
C ILE A 216 -12.26 15.58 -29.39
N LEU A 217 -11.70 15.01 -30.45
CA LEU A 217 -12.44 14.29 -31.47
C LEU A 217 -12.71 12.93 -30.85
N PHE A 218 -13.93 12.73 -30.37
CA PHE A 218 -14.39 11.43 -29.89
C PHE A 218 -14.35 10.43 -31.04
N GLN A 219 -13.23 9.77 -31.22
CA GLN A 219 -13.13 8.65 -32.14
C GLN A 219 -13.81 7.44 -31.48
N GLN A 220 -14.39 6.54 -32.28
CA GLN A 220 -15.15 5.39 -31.75
C GLN A 220 -14.34 4.55 -30.75
N TYR A 221 -13.01 4.51 -30.90
CA TYR A 221 -12.08 3.81 -30.01
C TYR A 221 -11.92 4.48 -28.64
N ASP A 222 -12.07 5.80 -28.52
CA ASP A 222 -12.03 6.50 -27.23
C ASP A 222 -13.27 6.21 -26.39
N GLY A 223 -14.43 6.11 -27.05
CA GLY A 223 -15.68 5.68 -26.42
C GLY A 223 -15.59 4.26 -25.87
N MET A 224 -14.99 3.33 -26.63
CA MET A 224 -14.72 1.96 -26.16
C MET A 224 -13.82 1.94 -24.93
N MET A 225 -12.75 2.73 -24.89
CA MET A 225 -11.88 2.83 -23.70
C MET A 225 -12.62 3.39 -22.49
N PHE A 226 -13.49 4.38 -22.68
CA PHE A 226 -14.27 4.95 -21.59
C PHE A 226 -15.25 3.93 -21.00
N VAL A 227 -15.90 3.12 -21.86
CA VAL A 227 -16.78 2.02 -21.42
C VAL A 227 -15.99 0.98 -20.63
N LEU A 228 -14.83 0.56 -21.12
CA LEU A 228 -13.97 -0.41 -20.42
C LEU A 228 -13.51 0.12 -19.06
N PHE A 229 -13.14 1.39 -18.97
CA PHE A 229 -12.73 2.02 -17.71
C PHE A 229 -13.90 2.14 -16.72
N THR A 230 -15.10 2.48 -17.21
CA THR A 230 -16.31 2.54 -16.39
C THR A 230 -16.67 1.16 -15.83
N LEU A 231 -16.56 0.11 -16.65
CA LEU A 231 -16.74 -1.28 -16.23
C LEU A 231 -15.72 -1.67 -15.15
N PHE A 232 -14.45 -1.30 -15.31
CA PHE A 232 -13.42 -1.56 -14.31
C PHE A 232 -13.73 -0.88 -12.96
N ILE A 233 -14.15 0.40 -12.96
CA ILE A 233 -14.51 1.11 -11.72
C ILE A 233 -15.78 0.53 -11.07
N SER A 234 -16.69 -0.05 -11.86
CA SER A 234 -17.95 -0.60 -11.35
C SER A 234 -17.78 -1.90 -10.55
N LEU A 235 -16.73 -2.69 -10.81
CA LEU A 235 -16.44 -3.96 -10.13
C LEU A 235 -16.52 -3.90 -8.61
N PRO A 236 -15.73 -3.04 -7.95
CA PRO A 236 -15.74 -2.98 -6.50
C PRO A 236 -17.10 -2.55 -5.93
N ILE A 237 -17.80 -1.66 -6.64
CA ILE A 237 -19.14 -1.21 -6.27
C ILE A 237 -20.13 -2.37 -6.37
N MET A 238 -20.05 -3.18 -7.42
CA MET A 238 -20.91 -4.33 -7.63
C MET A 238 -20.67 -5.44 -6.59
N MET A 239 -19.42 -5.69 -6.24
CA MET A 239 -19.04 -6.70 -5.23
C MET A 239 -19.48 -6.29 -3.82
N GLU A 240 -19.11 -5.08 -3.39
CA GLU A 240 -19.41 -4.58 -2.04
C GLU A 240 -20.90 -4.22 -1.89
N GLY A 241 -21.51 -3.65 -2.93
CA GLY A 241 -22.91 -3.28 -2.94
C GLY A 241 -23.84 -4.48 -2.78
N ARG A 242 -23.52 -5.61 -3.42
CA ARG A 242 -24.27 -6.85 -3.25
C ARG A 242 -24.20 -7.37 -1.81
N GLU A 243 -23.01 -7.36 -1.21
CA GLU A 243 -22.84 -7.78 0.18
C GLU A 243 -23.62 -6.85 1.12
N TRP A 244 -23.50 -5.54 0.94
CA TRP A 244 -24.22 -4.56 1.75
C TRP A 244 -25.75 -4.73 1.70
N ILE A 245 -26.33 -4.95 0.50
CA ILE A 245 -27.78 -5.19 0.35
C ILE A 245 -28.17 -6.50 1.05
N TRP A 246 -27.37 -7.56 0.92
CA TRP A 246 -27.63 -8.84 1.58
C TRP A 246 -27.65 -8.72 3.11
N TRP A 247 -26.68 -8.01 3.70
CA TRP A 247 -26.65 -7.73 5.14
C TRP A 247 -27.83 -6.89 5.61
N ARG A 248 -28.34 -5.98 4.76
CA ARG A 248 -29.51 -5.15 5.09
C ARG A 248 -30.83 -5.92 4.97
N MET A 249 -30.91 -6.94 4.13
CA MET A 249 -32.08 -7.81 3.99
C MET A 249 -32.20 -8.86 5.12
N GLN A 250 -31.10 -9.18 5.81
CA GLN A 250 -31.09 -10.08 6.97
C GLN A 250 -31.43 -9.39 8.30
N LYS A 251 -31.72 -8.09 8.28
CA LYS A 251 -32.01 -7.27 9.46
C LYS A 251 -33.46 -6.84 9.45
#